data_AF-A0A7V9RX15-F1
#
_entry.id   AF-A0A7V9RX15-F1
#
_cell.length_a   1.000
_cell.length_b   1.000
_cell.length_c   1.000
_cell.angle_alpha   90.00
_cell.angle_beta   90.00
_cell.angle_gamma   90.00
#
_symmetry.space_group_name_H-M   'P 1'
#
loop_
_entity.id
_entity.type
_entity.pdbx_description
1 polymer ?
#
loop_
_entity_poly.entity_id
_entity_poly.type
_entity_poly.pdbx_seq_one_letter_code
_entity_poly.pdbx_strand_id
1 'polypeptide(L)' 'MDDATSHPSRGLNLILEHCARLGEGRPPIASRLEQRAGRELSRLLLKALAGDHRARARLV' A
#
# COMPACT_ATOMS: atom_id res chain seq x y z
N MET A 1 12.48 -0.96 41.68
CA MET A 1 11.85 -2.12 41.02
C MET A 1 11.39 -1.66 39.65
N ASP A 2 12.20 -2.06 38.67
CA ASP A 2 11.82 -2.51 37.33
C ASP A 2 11.21 -1.49 36.35
N ASP A 3 12.14 -0.68 35.84
CA ASP A 3 12.44 -0.50 34.42
C ASP A 3 11.31 -0.88 33.44
N ALA A 4 10.59 0.14 32.97
CA ALA A 4 9.68 0.04 31.85
C ALA A 4 10.50 -0.22 30.57
N THR A 5 10.89 -1.48 30.37
CA THR A 5 11.48 -1.94 29.11
C THR A 5 10.44 -1.80 27.99
N SER A 6 10.38 -0.60 27.40
CA SER A 6 9.81 -0.39 26.09
C SER A 6 10.55 -1.32 25.14
N HIS A 7 9.93 -2.42 24.72
CA HIS A 7 10.49 -3.34 23.74
C HIS A 7 10.11 -2.84 22.35
N PRO A 8 10.95 -2.03 21.67
CA PRO A 8 10.64 -1.48 20.33
C PRO A 8 10.36 -2.58 19.30
N SER A 9 10.92 -3.76 19.51
CA SER A 9 10.72 -4.96 18.71
C SER A 9 9.29 -5.50 18.75
N ARG A 10 8.58 -5.39 19.88
CA ARG A 10 7.20 -5.88 20.01
C ARG A 10 6.23 -5.04 19.21
N GLY A 11 6.38 -3.71 19.28
CA GLY A 11 5.57 -2.78 18.48
C GLY A 11 5.80 -2.96 16.99
N LEU A 12 7.05 -3.09 16.55
CA LEU A 12 7.40 -3.33 15.16
C LEU A 12 6.84 -4.66 14.64
N ASN A 13 6.94 -5.74 15.43
CA ASN A 13 6.38 -7.05 15.05
C ASN A 13 4.86 -7.01 14.87
N LEU A 14 4.12 -6.26 15.72
CA LEU A 14 2.67 -6.09 15.56
C LEU A 14 2.32 -5.31 14.28
N ILE A 15 3.10 -4.29 13.93
CA ILE A 15 2.92 -3.55 12.69
C ILE A 15 3.19 -4.46 11.49
N LEU A 16 4.27 -5.23 11.51
CA LEU A 16 4.61 -6.16 10.44
C LEU A 16 3.56 -7.27 10.29
N GLU A 17 3.04 -7.81 11.40
CA GLU A 17 1.96 -8.80 11.38
C GLU A 17 0.67 -8.20 10.79
N HIS A 18 0.35 -6.95 11.15
CA HIS A 18 -0.80 -6.25 10.57
C HIS A 18 -0.61 -5.98 9.07
N CYS A 19 0.58 -5.55 8.65
CA CYS A 19 0.91 -5.34 7.24
C CYS A 19 0.87 -6.65 6.43
N ALA A 20 1.38 -7.75 6.99
CA ALA A 20 1.31 -9.06 6.36
C ALA A 20 -0.16 -9.49 6.15
N ARG A 21 -1.02 -9.33 7.17
CA ARG A 21 -2.46 -9.61 7.06
C ARG A 21 -3.20 -8.73 6.06
N LEU A 22 -2.75 -7.49 5.85
CA LEU A 22 -3.34 -6.59 4.83
C LEU A 22 -2.97 -7.00 3.40
N GLY A 23 -1.85 -7.71 3.22
CA GLY A 23 -1.38 -8.22 1.94
C GLY A 23 -1.92 -9.62 1.58
N GLU A 24 -2.16 -10.46 2.58
CA GLU A 24 -2.69 -11.82 2.41
C GLU A 24 -4.13 -11.80 1.88
N GLY A 25 -4.32 -12.26 0.63
CA GLY A 25 -5.65 -12.50 0.04
C GLY A 25 -6.30 -11.33 -0.69
N ARG A 26 -5.74 -10.11 -0.66
CA ARG A 26 -6.27 -9.00 -1.46
C ARG A 26 -5.71 -9.06 -2.88
N PRO A 27 -6.54 -9.24 -3.93
CA PRO A 27 -6.04 -9.17 -5.29
C PRO A 27 -5.42 -7.79 -5.55
N PRO A 28 -4.39 -7.70 -6.42
CA PRO A 28 -3.70 -6.46 -6.71
C PRO A 28 -4.68 -5.33 -7.02
N ILE A 29 -4.35 -4.10 -6.61
CA ILE A 29 -5.21 -2.92 -6.83
C ILE A 29 -5.58 -2.79 -8.31
N ALA A 30 -4.63 -3.06 -9.22
CA ALA A 30 -4.88 -3.08 -10.66
C ALA A 30 -5.98 -4.09 -11.03
N SER A 31 -5.89 -5.33 -10.55
CA SER A 31 -6.89 -6.38 -10.79
C SER A 31 -8.26 -6.00 -10.22
N ARG A 32 -8.30 -5.38 -9.04
CA ARG A 32 -9.56 -4.90 -8.42
C ARG A 32 -10.17 -3.73 -9.17
N LEU A 33 -9.33 -2.85 -9.73
CA LEU A 33 -9.77 -1.74 -10.56
C LEU A 33 -10.37 -2.28 -11.86
N GLU A 34 -9.71 -3.24 -12.50
CA GLU A 34 -10.21 -3.88 -13.72
C GLU A 34 -11.56 -4.56 -13.51
N GLN A 35 -11.75 -5.26 -12.37
CA GLN A 35 -13.04 -5.89 -12.04
C GLN A 35 -14.18 -4.87 -11.84
N ARG A 36 -13.90 -3.65 -11.36
CA ARG A 36 -14.92 -2.64 -11.06
C ARG A 36 -15.19 -1.68 -12.20
N ALA A 37 -14.16 -1.28 -12.94
CA ALA A 37 -14.20 -0.22 -13.93
C ALA A 37 -14.05 -0.74 -15.37
N GLY A 38 -13.72 -2.02 -15.54
CA GLY A 38 -13.35 -2.60 -16.83
C GLY A 38 -11.89 -2.30 -17.18
N ARG A 39 -11.34 -3.12 -18.07
CA ARG A 39 -9.92 -3.09 -18.44
C ARG A 39 -9.46 -1.75 -19.00
N GLU A 40 -10.24 -1.18 -19.91
CA GLU A 40 -9.83 0.00 -20.67
C GLU A 40 -9.78 1.26 -19.80
N LEU A 41 -10.84 1.52 -19.02
CA LEU A 41 -10.88 2.63 -18.08
C LEU A 41 -9.80 2.48 -16.99
N SER A 42 -9.59 1.26 -16.48
CA SER A 42 -8.53 0.98 -15.51
C SER A 42 -7.15 1.35 -16.05
N ARG A 43 -6.87 1.02 -17.32
CA ARG A 43 -5.60 1.35 -17.97
C ARG A 43 -5.40 2.87 -18.09
N LEU A 44 -6.44 3.61 -18.46
CA LEU A 44 -6.39 5.07 -18.56
C LEU A 44 -6.14 5.72 -17.19
N LEU A 45 -6.86 5.29 -16.16
CA LEU A 45 -6.71 5.80 -14.79
C LEU A 45 -5.30 5.53 -14.24
N LEU A 46 -4.79 4.31 -14.39
CA LEU A 46 -3.44 3.96 -13.94
C LEU A 46 -2.36 4.77 -14.68
N LYS A 47 -2.55 5.01 -15.98
CA LYS A 47 -1.63 5.85 -16.77
C LYS A 47 -1.65 7.30 -16.31
N ALA A 48 -2.82 7.87 -16.04
CA ALA A 48 -2.97 9.23 -15.54
C ALA A 48 -2.32 9.40 -14.16
N LEU A 49 -2.63 8.48 -13.22
CA LEU A 49 -2.04 8.46 -11.88
C LEU A 49 -0.51 8.30 -11.90
N ALA A 50 0.02 7.42 -12.76
CA ALA A 50 1.48 7.25 -12.90
C ALA A 50 2.15 8.50 -13.47
N GLY A 51 1.48 9.22 -14.39
CA GLY A 51 1.94 10.50 -14.91
C GLY A 51 2.01 11.58 -13.83
N ASP A 52 0.99 11.66 -12.98
CA ASP A 52 0.90 12.62 -11.88
C ASP A 52 1.97 12.37 -10.81
N HIS A 53 2.21 11.11 -10.44
CA HIS A 53 3.30 10.76 -9.52
C HIS A 53 4.69 11.16 -10.05
N ARG A 54 4.94 11.02 -11.35
CA ARG A 54 6.22 11.46 -11.96
C ARG A 54 6.33 12.98 -12.05
N ALA A 55 5.23 13.71 -12.16
CA ALA A 55 5.24 15.16 -12.07
C ALA A 55 5.58 15.59 -10.64
N ARG A 56 4.90 15.01 -9.64
CA ARG A 56 5.14 15.29 -8.23
C ARG A 56 6.55 14.92 -7.75
N ALA A 57 7.11 13.81 -8.20
CA ALA A 57 8.47 13.39 -7.85
C ALA A 57 9.57 14.31 -8.41
N ARG A 58 9.27 15.15 -9.41
CA ARG A 58 10.20 16.14 -9.97
C ARG A 58 10.12 17.50 -9.27
N LEU A 59 9.17 17.68 -8.38
CA LEU A 59 8.95 18.92 -7.63
C LEU A 59 9.44 18.80 -6.16
N VAL A 60 10.03 17.66 -5.79
CA VAL A 60 10.61 17.39 -4.45
C VAL A 60 12.12 17.30 -4.57
#